data_AF-A0A2U3KQD3-F1
#
_entry.id   AF-A0A2U3KQD3-F1
#
_cell.length_a   1.000
_cell.length_b   1.000
_cell.length_c   1.000
_cell.angle_alpha   90.00
_cell.angle_beta   90.00
_cell.angle_gamma   90.00
#
_symmetry.space_group_name_H-M   'P 1'
#
loop_
_entity.id
_entity.type
_entity.pdbx_description
1 polymer ?
#
loop_
_entity_poly.entity_id
_entity_poly.type
_entity_poly.pdbx_seq_one_letter_code
_entity_poly.pdbx_strand_id
1 'polypeptide(L)'
;MCHNRRQPPVAAVTIKRGDYWTSPYRDLGAPPITLCEHRNALSKPSADGLKSVDEKLILQTVAAQRELTAAARLRTRTARLARARSNSSQPASPPALSLPAQQEPASINAGALAPFAVGDRAKPAPFCSRPSSGNNCSR
;
A
#
# COMPACT_ATOMS: atom_id res chain seq x y z
N MET A 1 -8.08 -2.25 34.12
CA MET A 1 -7.67 -2.46 32.72
C MET A 1 -6.65 -3.59 32.67
N CYS A 2 -7.12 -4.81 32.41
CA CYS A 2 -6.30 -6.03 32.40
C CYS A 2 -5.49 -6.09 31.10
N HIS A 3 -4.20 -5.75 31.16
CA HIS A 3 -3.29 -5.97 30.04
C HIS A 3 -2.96 -7.45 30.00
N ASN A 4 -3.66 -8.19 29.15
CA ASN A 4 -3.48 -9.62 28.92
C ASN A 4 -2.11 -9.86 28.24
N ARG A 5 -1.02 -9.80 29.02
CA ARG A 5 0.32 -10.23 28.59
C ARG A 5 0.36 -11.76 28.53
N ARG A 6 -0.34 -12.35 27.55
CA ARG A 6 -0.03 -13.71 27.11
C ARG A 6 1.30 -13.62 26.39
N GLN A 7 2.38 -14.06 27.04
CA GLN A 7 3.63 -14.26 26.34
C GLN A 7 3.36 -15.23 25.18
N PRO A 8 3.66 -14.85 23.92
CA PRO A 8 3.51 -15.78 22.83
C PRO A 8 4.49 -16.94 23.02
N PRO A 9 4.16 -18.16 22.57
CA PRO A 9 5.15 -19.25 22.56
C PRO A 9 6.38 -18.77 21.79
N VAL A 10 7.57 -19.27 22.11
CA VAL A 10 8.81 -18.90 21.41
C VAL A 10 9.25 -20.07 20.53
N ALA A 11 9.43 -19.84 19.24
CA ALA A 11 9.93 -20.86 18.32
C ALA A 11 11.45 -20.75 18.30
N ALA A 12 12.13 -21.83 18.67
CA ALA A 12 13.58 -21.91 18.57
C ALA A 12 13.95 -22.39 17.15
N VAL A 13 14.66 -21.55 16.39
CA VAL A 13 15.21 -21.93 15.08
C VAL A 13 16.63 -22.42 15.28
N THR A 14 16.95 -23.62 14.79
CA THR A 14 18.30 -24.20 14.85
C THR A 14 19.10 -23.85 13.61
N ILE A 15 20.30 -23.30 13.81
CA ILE A 15 21.34 -23.25 12.78
C ILE A 15 22.36 -24.36 13.12
N LYS A 16 22.99 -24.94 12.10
CA LYS A 16 23.86 -26.15 12.10
C LYS A 16 24.98 -26.23 13.16
N ARG A 17 25.12 -25.27 14.08
CA ARG A 17 26.13 -25.21 15.16
C ARG A 17 25.56 -25.12 16.58
N GLY A 18 24.31 -25.53 16.80
CA GLY A 18 23.76 -25.69 18.16
C GLY A 18 23.37 -24.38 18.87
N ASP A 19 23.56 -23.23 18.23
CA ASP A 19 23.05 -21.96 18.73
C ASP A 19 21.56 -21.83 18.43
N TYR A 20 20.76 -21.67 19.49
CA TYR A 20 19.33 -21.43 19.41
C TYR A 20 19.08 -19.93 19.49
N TRP A 21 18.43 -19.37 18.46
CA TRP A 21 17.88 -18.02 18.55
C TRP A 21 16.38 -18.10 18.81
N THR A 22 15.92 -17.34 19.81
CA THR A 22 14.50 -17.18 20.11
C THR A 22 13.91 -16.15 19.16
N SER A 23 13.15 -16.61 18.15
CA SER A 23 12.33 -15.69 17.36
C SER A 23 11.01 -15.47 18.10
N PRO A 24 10.66 -14.22 18.47
CA PRO A 24 9.32 -13.95 18.97
C PRO A 24 8.31 -14.29 17.87
N TYR A 25 7.22 -14.98 18.24
CA TYR A 25 6.08 -15.10 17.34
C TYR A 25 5.43 -13.73 17.14
N ARG A 26 4.80 -13.54 15.97
CA ARG A 26 4.02 -12.34 15.66
C ARG A 26 2.79 -12.22 16.56
N ASP A 27 2.34 -10.99 16.77
CA ASP A 27 1.09 -10.72 17.49
C ASP A 27 -0.11 -11.12 16.62
N LEU A 28 -0.72 -12.26 16.93
CA LEU A 28 -1.89 -12.80 16.24
C LEU A 28 -3.20 -12.08 16.61
N GLY A 29 -3.18 -11.20 17.62
CA GLY A 29 -4.34 -10.38 17.99
C GLY A 29 -4.60 -9.22 17.02
N ALA A 30 -3.63 -8.91 16.15
CA ALA A 30 -3.79 -7.88 15.14
C ALA A 30 -4.83 -8.28 14.09
N PRO A 31 -5.65 -7.33 13.59
CA PRO A 31 -6.60 -7.63 12.54
C PRO A 31 -5.87 -8.03 11.25
N PRO A 32 -6.44 -8.95 10.45
CA PRO A 32 -5.86 -9.32 9.17
C PRO A 32 -5.83 -8.12 8.21
N ILE A 33 -4.72 -7.99 7.49
CA ILE A 33 -4.51 -6.96 6.47
C ILE A 33 -4.36 -7.61 5.10
N THR A 34 -4.86 -6.93 4.07
CA THR A 34 -4.69 -7.37 2.69
C THR A 34 -3.29 -6.98 2.17
N LEU A 35 -2.84 -7.66 1.11
CA LEU A 35 -1.53 -7.38 0.51
C LEU A 35 -1.42 -5.95 -0.05
N CYS A 36 -2.51 -5.41 -0.60
CA CYS A 36 -2.52 -4.05 -1.13
C CYS A 36 -2.44 -3.00 -0.01
N GLU A 37 -3.15 -3.21 1.10
CA GLU A 37 -3.05 -2.36 2.30
C GLU A 37 -1.64 -2.36 2.86
N HIS A 38 -1.01 -3.54 2.95
CA HIS A 38 0.37 -3.65 3.41
C HIS A 38 1.34 -2.86 2.52
N ARG A 39 1.26 -3.02 1.19
CA ARG A 39 2.12 -2.28 0.25
C ARG A 39 1.90 -0.77 0.35
N ASN A 40 0.65 -0.33 0.46
CA ASN A 40 0.33 1.09 0.63
C ASN A 40 0.88 1.63 1.97
N ALA A 41 0.75 0.85 3.04
CA ALA A 41 1.27 1.21 4.35
C ALA A 41 2.80 1.32 4.37
N LEU A 42 3.54 0.51 3.60
CA LEU A 42 5.01 0.61 3.49
C LEU A 42 5.49 1.86 2.73
N SER A 43 4.70 2.32 1.75
CA SER A 43 5.06 3.51 0.96
C SER A 43 5.10 4.79 1.80
N LYS A 44 4.28 4.89 2.87
CA LYS A 44 4.19 6.09 3.71
C LYS A 44 5.44 6.32 4.60
N PRO A 45 5.85 5.40 5.48
CA PRO A 45 7.07 5.54 6.29
C PRO A 45 8.35 5.73 5.45
N SER A 46 8.37 5.15 4.25
CA SER A 46 9.48 5.32 3.32
C SER A 46 9.61 6.78 2.85
N ALA A 47 8.49 7.47 2.63
CA ALA A 47 8.47 8.90 2.32
C ALA A 47 8.91 9.75 3.52
N ASP A 48 8.63 9.28 4.74
CA ASP A 48 9.03 9.94 5.99
C ASP A 48 10.52 9.71 6.37
N GLY A 49 11.27 8.93 5.55
CA GLY A 49 12.70 8.69 5.74
C GLY A 49 13.04 7.68 6.84
N LEU A 50 12.06 6.90 7.32
CA LEU A 50 12.28 5.89 8.36
C LEU A 50 13.02 4.68 7.77
N LYS A 51 14.27 4.46 8.20
CA LYS A 51 15.16 3.37 7.73
C LYS A 51 14.72 1.98 8.20
N SER A 52 13.97 1.89 9.30
CA SER A 52 13.44 0.65 9.86
C SER A 52 11.95 0.79 10.11
N VAL A 53 11.15 -0.04 9.44
CA VAL A 53 9.68 -0.05 9.59
C VAL A 53 9.30 -1.17 10.55
N ASP A 54 8.70 -0.79 11.69
CA ASP A 54 8.17 -1.72 12.68
C ASP A 54 6.77 -2.24 12.27
N GLU A 55 6.42 -3.46 12.68
CA GLU A 55 5.10 -4.08 12.43
C GLU A 55 3.97 -3.22 13.01
N LYS A 56 4.15 -2.72 14.23
CA LYS A 56 3.15 -1.89 14.90
C LYS A 56 2.85 -0.62 14.11
N LEU A 57 3.88 -0.01 13.53
CA LEU A 57 3.74 1.20 12.71
C LEU A 57 2.94 0.92 11.43
N ILE A 58 3.19 -0.21 10.76
CA ILE A 58 2.43 -0.63 9.57
C ILE A 58 0.96 -0.80 9.91
N LEU A 59 0.65 -1.54 10.98
CA LEU A 59 -0.73 -1.81 11.40
C LEU A 59 -1.47 -0.53 11.80
N GLN A 60 -0.81 0.38 12.51
CA GLN A 60 -1.36 1.71 12.84
C GLN A 60 -1.63 2.53 11.59
N THR A 61 -0.71 2.53 10.62
CA THR A 61 -0.86 3.24 9.35
C THR A 61 -2.05 2.70 8.56
N VAL A 62 -2.23 1.38 8.52
CA VAL A 62 -3.41 0.74 7.88
C VAL A 62 -4.70 1.15 8.60
N ALA A 63 -4.72 1.18 9.93
CA ALA A 63 -5.89 1.61 10.69
C ALA A 63 -6.30 3.06 10.32
N ALA A 64 -5.33 3.98 10.28
CA ALA A 64 -5.57 5.36 9.85
C ALA A 64 -6.07 5.46 8.40
N GLN A 65 -5.50 4.67 7.47
CA GLN A 65 -5.99 4.60 6.08
C GLN A 65 -7.44 4.12 6.00
N ARG A 66 -7.82 3.13 6.82
CA ARG A 66 -9.19 2.59 6.86
C ARG A 66 -10.18 3.62 7.41
N GLU A 67 -9.81 4.40 8.42
CA GLU A 67 -10.65 5.49 8.95
C GLU A 67 -10.96 6.54 7.89
N LEU A 68 -9.92 7.01 7.17
CA LEU A 68 -10.08 7.97 6.08
C LEU A 68 -10.98 7.42 4.97
N THR A 69 -10.78 6.15 4.61
CA THR A 69 -11.57 5.48 3.58
C THR A 69 -13.03 5.29 4.02
N ALA A 70 -13.26 4.94 5.28
CA ALA A 70 -14.61 4.79 5.83
C ALA A 70 -15.35 6.13 5.84
N ALA A 71 -14.71 7.20 6.28
CA ALA A 71 -15.28 8.55 6.25
C ALA A 71 -15.61 8.99 4.81
N ALA A 72 -14.70 8.78 3.86
CA ALA A 72 -14.94 9.07 2.45
C ALA A 72 -16.11 8.25 1.88
N ARG A 73 -16.17 6.93 2.17
CA ARG A 73 -17.28 6.06 1.75
C ARG A 73 -18.63 6.54 2.28
N LEU A 74 -18.69 6.98 3.54
CA LEU A 74 -19.91 7.52 4.13
C LEU A 74 -20.34 8.83 3.45
N ARG A 75 -19.40 9.75 3.21
CA ARG A 75 -19.67 11.01 2.48
C ARG A 75 -20.19 10.75 1.06
N THR A 76 -19.55 9.86 0.32
CA THR A 76 -20.00 9.50 -1.04
C THR A 76 -21.36 8.82 -1.04
N ARG A 77 -21.59 7.90 -0.09
CA ARG A 77 -22.89 7.20 0.03
C ARG A 77 -24.02 8.19 0.36
N THR A 78 -23.79 9.09 1.31
CA THR A 78 -24.79 10.09 1.72
C THR A 78 -25.10 11.06 0.58
N ALA A 79 -24.09 11.58 -0.12
CA ALA A 79 -24.29 12.44 -1.29
C ALA A 79 -25.08 11.73 -2.41
N ARG A 80 -24.75 10.47 -2.72
CA ARG A 80 -25.48 9.67 -3.72
C ARG A 80 -26.95 9.49 -3.33
N LEU A 81 -27.22 9.16 -2.07
CA LEU A 81 -28.59 8.98 -1.58
C LEU A 81 -29.38 10.30 -1.57
N ALA A 82 -28.74 11.42 -1.21
CA ALA A 82 -29.36 12.73 -1.27
C ALA A 82 -29.80 13.09 -2.70
N ARG A 83 -28.91 12.87 -3.68
CA ARG A 83 -29.23 13.09 -5.11
C ARG A 83 -30.36 12.17 -5.60
N ALA A 84 -30.37 10.90 -5.19
CA ALA A 84 -31.43 9.98 -5.56
C ALA A 84 -32.80 10.46 -5.02
N ARG A 85 -32.84 10.96 -3.78
CA ARG A 85 -34.06 11.47 -3.15
C ARG A 85 -34.54 12.79 -3.77
N SER A 86 -33.63 13.70 -4.14
CA SER A 86 -34.01 14.94 -4.82
C SER A 86 -34.61 14.65 -6.20
N ASN A 87 -34.06 13.66 -6.92
CA ASN A 87 -34.55 13.28 -8.24
C ASN A 87 -35.91 12.58 -8.19
N SER A 88 -36.23 11.85 -7.10
CA SER A 88 -37.55 11.22 -6.95
C SER A 88 -38.67 12.20 -6.59
N SER A 89 -38.33 13.39 -6.09
CA SER A 89 -39.30 14.43 -5.70
C SER A 89 -39.56 15.46 -6.82
N GLN A 90 -38.78 15.45 -7.88
CA GLN A 90 -38.99 16.31 -9.05
C GLN A 90 -40.02 15.63 -9.96
N PRO A 91 -41.11 16.30 -10.37
CA PRO A 91 -41.93 15.79 -11.46
C PRO A 91 -41.01 15.61 -12.68
N ALA A 92 -41.15 14.47 -13.37
CA ALA A 92 -40.32 14.12 -14.50
C ALA A 92 -40.50 15.13 -15.64
N SER A 93 -39.77 16.25 -15.58
CA SER A 93 -39.51 17.05 -16.77
C SER A 93 -38.64 16.17 -17.68
N PRO A 94 -38.98 16.07 -18.99
CA PRO A 94 -38.18 15.28 -19.91
C PRO A 94 -36.74 15.80 -19.84
N PRO A 95 -35.74 14.90 -19.85
CA PRO A 95 -34.35 15.32 -19.81
C PRO A 95 -34.11 16.10 -21.10
N ALA A 96 -34.14 17.43 -21.02
CA ALA A 96 -33.43 18.23 -21.99
C ALA A 96 -32.01 17.67 -21.96
N LEU A 97 -31.53 17.21 -23.12
CA LEU A 97 -30.15 16.83 -23.34
C LEU A 97 -29.29 18.10 -23.26
N SER A 98 -29.30 18.79 -22.13
CA SER A 98 -28.24 19.69 -21.75
C SER A 98 -27.07 18.78 -21.39
N LEU A 99 -26.21 18.54 -22.38
CA LEU A 99 -24.85 18.12 -22.11
C LEU A 99 -24.35 19.00 -20.96
N PRO A 100 -23.72 18.44 -19.91
CA PRO A 100 -23.06 19.28 -18.93
C PRO A 100 -22.14 20.19 -19.74
N ALA A 101 -22.35 21.51 -19.64
CA ALA A 101 -21.37 22.46 -20.09
C ALA A 101 -20.07 21.95 -19.48
N GLN A 102 -19.18 21.46 -20.34
CA GLN A 102 -17.88 21.03 -19.90
C GLN A 102 -17.35 22.24 -19.16
N GLN A 103 -17.15 22.12 -17.85
CA GLN A 103 -16.15 22.97 -17.23
C GLN A 103 -14.92 22.67 -18.05
N GLU A 104 -14.58 23.62 -18.92
CA GLU A 104 -13.40 23.53 -19.73
C GLU A 104 -12.29 23.29 -18.72
N PRO A 105 -11.68 22.10 -18.71
CA PRO A 105 -10.55 21.88 -17.83
C PRO A 105 -9.56 22.93 -18.28
N ALA A 106 -9.16 23.83 -17.36
CA ALA A 106 -8.08 24.76 -17.60
C ALA A 106 -7.01 23.99 -18.35
N SER A 107 -6.79 24.38 -19.62
CA SER A 107 -6.07 23.60 -20.61
C SER A 107 -4.76 23.14 -20.00
N ILE A 108 -4.73 21.89 -19.56
CA ILE A 108 -3.51 21.24 -19.14
C ILE A 108 -2.77 20.96 -20.43
N ASN A 109 -2.01 21.95 -20.90
CA ASN A 109 -1.08 21.76 -22.00
C ASN A 109 -0.22 20.54 -21.65
N ALA A 110 -0.47 19.44 -22.35
CA ALA A 110 0.22 18.16 -22.12
C ALA A 110 1.74 18.27 -22.35
N GLY A 111 2.21 19.38 -22.95
CA GLY A 111 3.62 19.72 -23.07
C GLY A 111 4.22 20.54 -21.90
N ALA A 112 3.41 21.03 -20.95
CA ALA A 112 3.87 21.82 -19.81
C ALA A 112 3.99 21.01 -18.51
N LEU A 113 3.39 19.83 -18.45
CA LEU A 113 3.68 18.87 -17.41
C LEU A 113 5.00 18.20 -17.78
N ALA A 114 6.08 18.55 -17.10
CA ALA A 114 7.29 17.74 -17.16
C ALA A 114 6.86 16.29 -16.95
N PRO A 115 7.30 15.33 -17.80
CA PRO A 115 7.01 13.93 -17.57
C PRO A 115 7.42 13.63 -16.14
N PHE A 116 6.51 13.02 -15.37
CA PHE A 116 6.93 12.48 -14.08
C PHE A 116 8.10 11.56 -14.40
N ALA A 117 9.29 11.90 -13.89
CA ALA A 117 10.48 11.11 -14.12
C ALA A 117 10.22 9.76 -13.45
N VAL A 118 9.73 8.80 -14.23
CA VAL A 118 9.88 7.39 -13.91
C VAL A 118 11.38 7.21 -13.95
N GLY A 119 12.02 7.25 -12.77
CA GLY A 119 13.41 6.85 -12.65
C GLY A 119 13.49 5.47 -13.27
N ASP A 120 14.24 5.38 -14.38
CA ASP A 120 14.45 4.13 -15.10
C ASP A 120 14.80 3.08 -14.07
N ARG A 121 13.94 2.08 -13.95
CA ARG A 121 14.22 0.91 -13.14
C ARG A 121 15.51 0.35 -13.71
N ALA A 122 16.61 0.57 -13.00
CA ALA A 122 17.94 0.15 -13.42
C ALA A 122 17.81 -1.26 -13.98
N LYS A 123 18.06 -1.39 -15.30
CA LYS A 123 18.09 -2.67 -15.98
C LYS A 123 19.05 -3.53 -15.15
N PRO A 124 18.61 -4.69 -14.61
CA PRO A 124 19.52 -5.54 -13.87
C PRO A 124 20.71 -5.80 -14.79
N ALA A 125 21.92 -5.52 -14.30
CA ALA A 125 23.14 -5.77 -15.04
C ALA A 125 23.08 -7.20 -15.59
N PRO A 126 23.46 -7.43 -16.86
CA PRO A 126 23.55 -8.79 -17.35
C PRO A 126 24.44 -9.57 -16.39
N PHE A 127 23.94 -10.72 -15.95
CA PHE A 127 24.67 -11.64 -15.10
C PHE A 127 25.99 -11.94 -15.80
N CYS A 128 27.10 -11.35 -15.35
CA CYS A 128 28.41 -11.71 -15.84
C CYS A 128 28.60 -13.18 -15.46
N SER A 129 28.46 -14.07 -16.44
CA SER A 129 28.88 -15.45 -16.33
C SER A 129 30.33 -15.44 -15.86
N ARG A 130 30.53 -15.80 -14.59
CA ARG A 130 31.85 -15.94 -13.99
C ARG A 130 32.68 -16.80 -14.95
N PRO A 131 33.83 -16.35 -15.47
CA PRO A 131 34.64 -17.21 -16.31
C PRO A 131 34.99 -18.44 -15.48
N SER A 132 34.61 -19.60 -16.01
CA SER A 132 35.08 -20.89 -15.54
C SER A 132 36.60 -20.84 -15.63
N SER A 133 37.26 -20.57 -14.50
CA SER A 133 38.70 -20.68 -14.36
C SER A 133 39.03 -22.15 -14.60
N GLY A 134 39.38 -22.46 -15.84
CA GLY A 134 39.89 -23.76 -16.24
C GLY A 134 41.03 -24.12 -15.30
N ASN A 135 40.84 -25.22 -14.56
CA ASN A 135 41.94 -25.92 -13.93
C ASN A 135 42.80 -26.47 -15.07
N ASN A 136 43.90 -25.78 -15.36
CA ASN A 136 44.92 -26.32 -16.24
C ASN A 136 45.55 -27.52 -15.55
N CYS A 137 45.22 -28.72 -16.06
CA CYS A 137 46.06 -29.89 -15.95
C CYS A 137 47.47 -29.53 -16.40
N SER A 138 48.45 -29.73 -15.52
CA SER A 138 49.85 -29.82 -15.88
C SER A 138 50.39 -31.12 -15.26
N ARG A 139 50.65 -32.04 -16.19
CA ARG A 139 51.52 -33.22 -16.22
C ARG A 139 52.27 -33.61 -14.94
#